data_AF-A0A8B7N7F9-F1
#
_entry.id   AF-A0A8B7N7F9-F1
#
_cell.length_a   1.000
_cell.length_b   1.000
_cell.length_c   1.000
_cell.angle_alpha   90.00
_cell.angle_beta   90.00
_cell.angle_gamma   90.00
#
_symmetry.space_group_name_H-M   'P 1'
#
loop_
_entity.id
_entity.type
_entity.pdbx_description
1 polymer ?
#
loop_
_entity_poly.entity_id
_entity_poly.type
_entity_poly.pdbx_seq_one_letter_code
_entity_poly.pdbx_strand_id
1 'polypeptide(L)'
;MKSVGLVLLLIAAFAYSGVEGANACETALKSKWTLYNGIRGNSVPISVVDACLLDPAGRAALVAGQGYSGCQGYNYYEGGDIKCDVLFAPFWKCIAAKLGYLKTNGSIEQKKILAQFKADATSDPKCSVAQYNFAVKKCGTTIKNYNFLKKVQGIATATDQFTAG
;
A
#
# COMPACT_ATOMS: atom_id res chain seq x y z
N MET A 1 -36.38 -20.80 41.35
CA MET A 1 -35.14 -20.03 41.06
C MET A 1 -34.55 -20.56 39.77
N LYS A 2 -34.98 -19.99 38.64
CA LYS A 2 -34.58 -20.42 37.28
C LYS A 2 -33.76 -19.29 36.65
N SER A 3 -32.62 -19.66 36.08
CA SER A 3 -32.07 -19.05 34.87
C SER A 3 -31.57 -17.59 34.95
N VAL A 4 -30.71 -17.27 35.92
CA VAL A 4 -29.87 -16.05 35.84
C VAL A 4 -28.44 -16.37 35.33
N GLY A 5 -28.01 -17.62 35.45
CA GLY A 5 -26.65 -18.04 35.06
C GLY A 5 -26.39 -18.18 33.56
N LEU A 6 -27.44 -18.21 32.71
CA LEU A 6 -27.28 -18.44 31.27
C LEU A 6 -27.06 -17.16 30.46
N VAL A 7 -27.47 -15.99 30.99
CA VAL A 7 -27.40 -14.72 30.25
C VAL A 7 -25.99 -14.11 30.31
N LEU A 8 -25.24 -14.35 31.39
CA LEU A 8 -23.88 -13.83 31.54
C LEU A 8 -22.84 -14.57 30.67
N LEU A 9 -23.10 -15.80 30.25
CA LEU A 9 -22.21 -16.57 29.37
C LEU A 9 -22.27 -16.13 27.90
N LEU A 10 -23.36 -15.46 27.47
CA LEU A 10 -23.52 -15.00 26.08
C LEU A 10 -22.87 -13.63 25.81
N ILE A 11 -22.57 -12.83 26.85
CA ILE A 11 -21.93 -11.51 26.66
C ILE A 11 -20.39 -11.65 26.63
N ALA A 12 -19.82 -12.66 27.29
CA ALA A 12 -18.38 -12.87 27.33
C ALA A 12 -17.77 -13.38 26.01
N ALA A 13 -18.57 -13.93 25.10
CA ALA A 13 -18.08 -14.47 23.83
C ALA A 13 -17.82 -13.39 22.75
N PHE A 14 -18.32 -12.15 22.91
CA PHE A 14 -18.08 -11.06 21.95
C PHE A 14 -16.92 -10.14 22.36
N ALA A 15 -16.35 -10.31 23.55
CA ALA A 15 -15.25 -9.48 24.04
C ALA A 15 -13.85 -10.07 23.79
N TYR A 16 -13.76 -11.34 23.39
CA TYR A 16 -12.50 -12.09 23.27
C TYR A 16 -12.16 -12.57 21.86
N SER A 17 -12.63 -11.90 20.81
CA SER A 17 -12.05 -12.02 19.46
C SER A 17 -11.07 -10.88 19.12
N GLY A 18 -10.69 -10.07 20.12
CA GLY A 18 -10.04 -8.78 19.93
C GLY A 18 -8.52 -8.75 20.09
N VAL A 19 -7.82 -9.89 20.19
CA VAL A 19 -6.37 -9.87 20.42
C VAL A 19 -5.68 -10.90 19.54
N GLU A 20 -4.74 -10.41 18.73
CA GLU A 20 -3.76 -11.14 17.92
C GLU A 20 -4.24 -11.80 16.63
N GLY A 21 -4.43 -10.97 15.61
CA GLY A 21 -4.24 -11.39 14.23
C GLY A 21 -3.99 -10.15 13.40
N ALA A 22 -2.88 -10.09 12.66
CA ALA A 22 -2.52 -8.97 11.81
C ALA A 22 -3.74 -8.43 11.05
N ASN A 23 -3.84 -7.11 10.93
CA ASN A 23 -4.95 -6.49 10.24
C ASN A 23 -5.08 -7.08 8.82
N ALA A 24 -6.24 -7.67 8.54
CA ALA A 24 -6.48 -8.37 7.28
C ALA A 24 -6.29 -7.45 6.07
N CYS A 25 -6.75 -6.20 6.17
CA CYS A 25 -6.54 -5.21 5.11
C CYS A 25 -5.04 -4.89 4.93
N GLU A 26 -4.33 -4.68 6.03
CA GLU A 26 -2.88 -4.40 5.99
C GLU A 26 -2.13 -5.57 5.38
N THR A 27 -2.41 -6.80 5.82
CA THR A 27 -1.76 -8.03 5.36
C THR A 27 -2.03 -8.26 3.87
N ALA A 28 -3.27 -8.09 3.43
CA ALA A 28 -3.65 -8.22 2.03
C ALA A 28 -2.94 -7.17 1.16
N LEU A 29 -2.94 -5.91 1.57
CA LEU A 29 -2.23 -4.85 0.86
C LEU A 29 -0.72 -5.10 0.83
N LYS A 30 -0.12 -5.46 1.96
CA LYS A 30 1.32 -5.68 2.06
C LYS A 30 1.80 -6.88 1.24
N SER A 31 1.05 -7.97 1.24
CA SER A 31 1.37 -9.15 0.41
C SER A 31 1.27 -8.86 -1.08
N LYS A 32 0.30 -8.03 -1.50
CA LYS A 32 0.09 -7.69 -2.91
C LYS A 32 1.03 -6.62 -3.43
N TRP A 33 1.53 -5.73 -2.57
CA TRP A 33 2.27 -4.54 -3.00
C TRP A 33 3.66 -4.32 -2.37
N THR A 34 4.00 -4.95 -1.24
CA THR A 34 5.15 -4.48 -0.42
C THR A 34 6.16 -5.52 0.07
N LEU A 35 6.17 -6.76 -0.43
CA LEU A 35 6.92 -7.82 0.28
C LEU A 35 8.43 -7.57 0.48
N TYR A 36 8.83 -7.73 1.76
CA TYR A 36 10.16 -7.74 2.37
C TYR A 36 11.31 -8.01 1.36
N ASN A 37 12.29 -7.10 1.33
CA ASN A 37 13.45 -7.06 0.40
C ASN A 37 13.23 -6.46 -1.00
N GLY A 38 12.11 -5.79 -1.29
CA GLY A 38 11.98 -4.95 -2.48
C GLY A 38 10.57 -4.85 -3.06
N ILE A 39 10.46 -4.48 -4.34
CA ILE A 39 9.19 -4.40 -5.09
C ILE A 39 8.87 -5.80 -5.62
N ARG A 40 8.25 -6.66 -4.81
CA ARG A 40 7.96 -8.06 -5.17
C ARG A 40 6.52 -8.50 -4.85
N GLY A 41 5.58 -7.55 -4.83
CA GLY A 41 4.16 -7.88 -4.70
C GLY A 41 3.55 -8.35 -6.02
N ASN A 42 2.52 -9.19 -5.98
CA ASN A 42 1.84 -9.66 -7.21
C ASN A 42 1.29 -8.51 -8.07
N SER A 43 0.96 -7.37 -7.47
CA SER A 43 0.43 -6.19 -8.17
C SER A 43 1.52 -5.36 -8.87
N VAL A 44 2.80 -5.66 -8.63
CA VAL A 44 3.94 -5.13 -9.38
C VAL A 44 4.86 -6.29 -9.78
N PRO A 45 4.60 -6.94 -10.93
CA PRO A 45 5.36 -8.10 -11.37
C PRO A 45 6.85 -7.80 -11.53
N ILE A 46 7.72 -8.77 -11.21
CA ILE A 46 9.17 -8.60 -11.34
C ILE A 46 9.60 -8.26 -12.76
N SER A 47 8.91 -8.79 -13.78
CA SER A 47 9.15 -8.46 -15.19
C SER A 47 8.94 -6.98 -15.51
N VAL A 48 8.01 -6.31 -14.83
CA VAL A 48 7.81 -4.86 -14.96
C VAL A 48 8.96 -4.10 -14.31
N VAL A 49 9.41 -4.55 -13.13
CA VAL A 49 10.56 -3.98 -12.43
C VAL A 49 11.81 -4.10 -13.29
N ASP A 50 12.12 -5.30 -13.80
CA ASP A 50 13.28 -5.57 -14.65
C ASP A 50 13.26 -4.74 -15.93
N ALA A 51 12.10 -4.63 -16.59
CA ALA A 51 11.96 -3.77 -17.76
C ALA A 51 12.27 -2.29 -17.45
N CYS A 52 11.88 -1.81 -16.26
CA CYS A 52 12.13 -0.43 -15.84
C CYS A 52 13.54 -0.20 -15.27
N LEU A 53 14.23 -1.24 -14.84
CA LEU A 53 15.67 -1.20 -14.54
C LEU A 53 16.50 -1.04 -15.84
N LEU A 54 16.01 -1.58 -16.95
CA LEU A 54 16.63 -1.48 -18.27
C LEU A 54 16.23 -0.21 -19.04
N ASP A 55 15.13 0.43 -18.67
CA ASP A 55 14.71 1.71 -19.25
C ASP A 55 15.79 2.78 -19.00
N PRO A 56 16.26 3.51 -20.03
CA PRO A 56 17.34 4.49 -19.87
C PRO A 56 17.02 5.58 -18.82
N ALA A 57 15.79 6.07 -18.77
CA ALA A 57 15.39 7.11 -17.83
C ALA A 57 15.23 6.55 -16.41
N GLY A 58 14.65 5.35 -16.29
CA GLY A 58 14.57 4.61 -15.02
C GLY A 58 15.95 4.29 -14.45
N ARG A 59 16.88 3.82 -15.28
CA ARG A 59 18.26 3.50 -14.88
C ARG A 59 19.03 4.75 -14.48
N ALA A 60 18.94 5.84 -15.24
CA ALA A 60 19.58 7.10 -14.89
C ALA A 60 19.08 7.65 -13.55
N ALA A 61 17.76 7.57 -13.30
CA ALA A 61 17.15 7.94 -12.03
C ALA A 61 17.66 7.12 -10.85
N LEU A 62 17.80 5.80 -11.03
CA LEU A 62 18.33 4.91 -9.98
C LEU A 62 19.79 5.21 -9.67
N VAL A 63 20.63 5.39 -10.68
CA VAL A 63 22.05 5.74 -10.50
C VAL A 63 22.18 7.09 -9.81
N ALA A 64 21.39 8.09 -10.23
CA ALA A 64 21.39 9.41 -9.60
C ALA A 64 20.93 9.35 -8.14
N GLY A 65 19.88 8.58 -7.85
CA GLY A 65 19.38 8.35 -6.50
C GLY A 65 20.41 7.65 -5.61
N GLN A 66 21.08 6.60 -6.10
CA GLN A 66 22.12 5.89 -5.35
C GLN A 66 23.39 6.74 -5.14
N GLY A 67 23.71 7.61 -6.09
CA GLY A 67 24.84 8.55 -6.00
C GLY A 67 24.60 9.71 -5.04
N TYR A 68 23.35 9.98 -4.66
CA TYR A 68 23.03 11.01 -3.68
C TYR A 68 23.05 10.42 -2.26
N SER A 69 23.97 10.87 -1.41
CA SER A 69 24.18 10.34 -0.05
C SER A 69 22.92 10.38 0.80
N GLY A 70 22.05 11.39 0.64
CA GLY A 70 20.78 11.50 1.36
C GLY A 70 19.71 10.49 0.93
N CYS A 71 19.92 9.73 -0.14
CA CYS A 71 19.01 8.70 -0.64
C CYS A 71 19.57 7.29 -0.49
N GLN A 72 20.75 7.12 0.14
CA GLN A 72 21.27 5.81 0.47
C GLN A 72 20.34 5.13 1.49
N GLY A 73 19.88 3.93 1.17
CA GLY A 73 18.89 3.23 2.00
C GLY A 73 17.47 3.79 1.91
N TYR A 74 17.17 4.67 0.95
CA TYR A 74 15.83 5.21 0.76
C TYR A 74 14.79 4.08 0.60
N ASN A 75 13.82 4.09 1.52
CA ASN A 75 12.71 3.14 1.53
C ASN A 75 11.54 3.70 0.72
N TYR A 76 11.25 3.08 -0.42
CA TYR A 76 10.16 3.46 -1.32
C TYR A 76 8.76 3.42 -0.67
N TYR A 77 8.59 2.65 0.41
CA TYR A 77 7.32 2.46 1.11
C TYR A 77 7.04 3.52 2.15
N GLU A 78 8.05 3.90 2.92
CA GLU A 78 7.91 4.93 3.95
C GLU A 78 8.03 6.33 3.32
N GLY A 79 8.81 6.42 2.25
CA GLY A 79 9.33 7.70 1.77
C GLY A 79 10.08 8.42 2.87
N GLY A 80 10.38 9.70 2.66
CA GLY A 80 10.99 10.52 3.71
C GLY A 80 11.52 11.80 3.13
N ASP A 81 12.60 11.69 2.34
CA ASP A 81 13.15 12.83 1.63
C ASP A 81 12.45 13.03 0.28
N ILE A 82 11.78 14.17 0.13
CA ILE A 82 11.13 14.59 -1.11
C ILE A 82 12.12 14.62 -2.29
N LYS A 83 13.40 14.89 -2.05
CA LYS A 83 14.44 14.84 -3.08
C LYS A 83 14.61 13.42 -3.61
N CYS A 84 14.57 12.41 -2.74
CA CYS A 84 14.62 11.01 -3.16
C CYS A 84 13.35 10.62 -3.92
N ASP A 85 12.17 11.02 -3.43
CA ASP A 85 10.91 10.81 -4.14
C ASP A 85 10.98 11.38 -5.58
N VAL A 86 11.60 12.55 -5.77
CA VAL A 86 11.79 13.20 -7.09
C VAL A 86 12.84 12.48 -7.94
N LEU A 87 13.99 12.12 -7.36
CA LEU A 87 15.08 11.45 -8.09
C LEU A 87 14.62 10.09 -8.63
N PHE A 88 13.87 9.31 -7.85
CA PHE A 88 13.36 8.02 -8.28
C PHE A 88 12.05 8.12 -9.10
N ALA A 89 11.47 9.31 -9.26
CA ALA A 89 10.20 9.49 -9.97
C ALA A 89 10.21 8.93 -11.42
N PRO A 90 11.28 9.06 -12.23
CA PRO A 90 11.31 8.47 -13.56
C PRO A 90 11.19 6.94 -13.56
N PHE A 91 11.82 6.27 -12.59
CA PHE A 91 11.69 4.82 -12.44
C PHE A 91 10.25 4.43 -12.07
N TRP A 92 9.64 5.11 -11.11
CA TRP A 92 8.24 4.90 -10.74
C TRP A 92 7.27 5.22 -11.88
N LYS A 93 7.58 6.21 -12.69
CA LYS A 93 6.81 6.56 -13.89
C LYS A 93 6.85 5.43 -14.92
N CYS A 94 8.01 4.79 -15.14
CA CYS A 94 8.10 3.61 -16.00
C CYS A 94 7.21 2.47 -15.49
N ILE A 95 7.28 2.17 -14.19
CA ILE A 95 6.44 1.11 -13.60
C ILE A 95 4.96 1.44 -13.78
N ALA A 96 4.56 2.67 -13.48
CA ALA A 96 3.19 3.13 -13.67
C ALA A 96 2.75 3.01 -15.15
N ALA A 97 3.63 3.29 -16.11
CA ALA A 97 3.33 3.13 -17.54
C ALA A 97 3.05 1.66 -17.90
N LYS A 98 3.92 0.74 -17.47
CA LYS A 98 3.81 -0.70 -17.75
C LYS A 98 2.58 -1.34 -17.10
N LEU A 99 2.16 -0.84 -15.94
CA LEU A 99 0.93 -1.25 -15.27
C LEU A 99 -0.33 -0.57 -15.83
N GLY A 100 -0.20 0.31 -16.82
CA GLY A 100 -1.31 1.04 -17.42
C GLY A 100 -1.96 2.04 -16.45
N TYR A 101 -1.16 2.62 -15.55
CA TYR A 101 -1.57 3.63 -14.58
C TYR A 101 -1.22 5.06 -14.99
N LEU A 102 -0.72 5.28 -16.21
CA LEU A 102 -0.56 6.62 -16.76
C LEU A 102 -1.76 6.99 -17.64
N LYS A 103 -2.16 8.26 -17.55
CA LYS A 103 -3.05 8.92 -18.50
C LYS A 103 -2.28 9.25 -19.78
N THR A 104 -3.01 9.63 -20.83
CA THR A 104 -2.43 10.09 -22.11
C THR A 104 -1.49 11.28 -21.96
N ASN A 105 -1.75 12.18 -21.00
CA ASN A 105 -0.87 13.31 -20.69
C ASN A 105 0.33 12.95 -19.79
N GLY A 106 0.54 11.66 -19.52
CA GLY A 106 1.65 11.15 -18.71
C GLY A 106 1.49 11.31 -17.19
N SER A 107 0.38 11.90 -16.71
CA SER A 107 0.06 11.95 -15.27
C SER A 107 -0.52 10.63 -14.77
N ILE A 108 -0.52 10.42 -13.46
CA ILE A 108 -0.95 9.15 -12.86
C ILE A 108 -2.49 9.05 -12.75
N GLU A 109 -3.05 7.89 -13.08
CA GLU A 109 -4.47 7.57 -12.97
C GLU A 109 -4.79 7.07 -11.55
N GLN A 110 -4.85 8.03 -10.62
CA GLN A 110 -5.00 7.76 -9.18
C GLN A 110 -6.24 6.90 -8.86
N LYS A 111 -7.37 7.15 -9.54
CA LYS A 111 -8.61 6.40 -9.31
C LYS A 111 -8.43 4.92 -9.62
N LYS A 112 -7.73 4.59 -10.70
CA LYS A 112 -7.45 3.21 -11.11
C LYS A 112 -6.57 2.49 -10.09
N ILE A 113 -5.52 3.16 -9.61
CA ILE A 113 -4.63 2.60 -8.59
C ILE A 113 -5.38 2.36 -7.27
N LEU A 114 -6.15 3.33 -6.78
CA LEU A 114 -6.92 3.18 -5.55
C LEU A 114 -7.99 2.10 -5.68
N ALA A 115 -8.61 1.95 -6.85
CA ALA A 115 -9.53 0.85 -7.11
C ALA A 115 -8.82 -0.52 -7.01
N GLN A 116 -7.60 -0.64 -7.54
CA GLN A 116 -6.81 -1.85 -7.40
C GLN A 116 -6.42 -2.12 -5.94
N PHE A 117 -5.98 -1.10 -5.20
CA PHE A 117 -5.70 -1.25 -3.76
C PHE A 117 -6.92 -1.74 -3.00
N LYS A 118 -8.11 -1.20 -3.31
CA LYS A 118 -9.35 -1.66 -2.68
C LYS A 118 -9.62 -3.12 -3.01
N ALA A 119 -9.56 -3.49 -4.29
CA ALA A 119 -9.78 -4.87 -4.73
C ALA A 119 -8.81 -5.85 -4.07
N ASP A 120 -7.54 -5.47 -3.98
CA ASP A 120 -6.48 -6.27 -3.34
C ASP A 120 -6.70 -6.39 -1.83
N ALA A 121 -7.05 -5.29 -1.15
CA ALA A 121 -7.34 -5.30 0.28
C ALA A 121 -8.55 -6.20 0.61
N THR A 122 -9.66 -6.01 -0.10
CA THR A 122 -10.91 -6.76 0.12
C THR A 122 -10.91 -8.14 -0.53
N SER A 123 -9.79 -8.57 -1.12
CA SER A 123 -9.61 -9.98 -1.50
C SER A 123 -9.49 -10.89 -0.29
N ASP A 124 -9.09 -10.34 0.86
CA ASP A 124 -9.26 -10.98 2.16
C ASP A 124 -10.67 -10.66 2.70
N PRO A 125 -11.53 -11.68 2.93
CA PRO A 125 -12.90 -11.46 3.40
C PRO A 125 -12.98 -10.86 4.81
N LYS A 126 -11.89 -10.87 5.58
CA LYS A 126 -11.81 -10.21 6.90
C LYS A 126 -11.53 -8.71 6.79
N CYS A 127 -11.11 -8.22 5.62
CA CYS A 127 -10.96 -6.80 5.37
C CYS A 127 -12.30 -6.19 4.93
N SER A 128 -12.89 -5.34 5.77
CA SER A 128 -14.13 -4.65 5.40
C SER A 128 -13.88 -3.44 4.49
N VAL A 129 -14.82 -3.16 3.59
CA VAL A 129 -14.80 -1.94 2.75
C VAL A 129 -14.78 -0.68 3.61
N ALA A 130 -15.45 -0.67 4.76
CA ALA A 130 -15.48 0.45 5.69
C ALA A 130 -14.08 0.75 6.25
N GLN A 131 -13.36 -0.29 6.69
CA GLN A 131 -11.99 -0.17 7.19
C GLN A 131 -11.03 0.37 6.13
N TYR A 132 -11.10 -0.16 4.90
CA TYR A 132 -10.30 0.36 3.79
C TYR A 132 -10.62 1.84 3.48
N ASN A 133 -11.91 2.20 3.39
CA ASN A 133 -12.32 3.57 3.10
C ASN A 133 -11.89 4.55 4.19
N PHE A 134 -11.94 4.13 5.47
CA PHE A 134 -11.41 4.91 6.59
C PHE A 134 -9.92 5.22 6.39
N ALA A 135 -9.12 4.20 6.06
CA ALA A 135 -7.69 4.36 5.83
C ALA A 135 -7.39 5.27 4.63
N VAL A 136 -8.13 5.13 3.51
CA VAL A 136 -8.02 6.03 2.36
C VAL A 136 -8.32 7.48 2.74
N LYS A 137 -9.36 7.72 3.55
CA LYS A 137 -9.72 9.05 4.04
C LYS A 137 -8.58 9.65 4.89
N LYS A 138 -7.94 8.83 5.73
CA LYS A 138 -6.84 9.25 6.59
C LYS A 138 -5.55 9.56 5.81
N CYS A 139 -5.21 8.74 4.83
CA CYS A 139 -3.97 8.90 4.05
C CYS A 139 -4.12 9.83 2.84
N GLY A 140 -5.35 10.17 2.47
CA GLY A 140 -5.68 10.94 1.28
C GLY A 140 -5.45 10.14 -0.01
N THR A 141 -6.03 10.64 -1.10
CA THR A 141 -6.05 9.94 -2.40
C THR A 141 -4.88 10.31 -3.32
N THR A 142 -4.20 11.44 -3.05
CA THR A 142 -3.17 11.98 -3.93
C THR A 142 -1.91 11.15 -3.93
N ILE A 143 -1.49 10.70 -5.12
CA ILE A 143 -0.20 10.05 -5.36
C ILE A 143 0.75 11.08 -6.01
N LYS A 144 1.89 11.34 -5.36
CA LYS A 144 2.91 12.28 -5.84
C LYS A 144 4.12 11.50 -6.37
N ASN A 145 4.82 12.09 -7.35
CA ASN A 145 6.07 11.54 -7.91
C ASN A 145 5.96 10.08 -8.38
N TYR A 146 4.76 9.67 -8.80
CA TYR A 146 4.45 8.30 -9.22
C TYR A 146 4.67 7.22 -8.14
N ASN A 147 5.04 7.59 -6.91
CA ASN A 147 5.30 6.63 -5.83
C ASN A 147 3.98 6.18 -5.19
N PHE A 148 3.31 5.23 -5.84
CA PHE A 148 2.09 4.61 -5.34
C PHE A 148 2.37 3.58 -4.23
N LEU A 149 3.61 3.12 -4.05
CA LEU A 149 3.97 2.23 -2.94
C LEU A 149 3.94 2.94 -1.59
N LYS A 150 4.39 4.19 -1.54
CA LYS A 150 4.20 5.05 -0.37
C LYS A 150 2.72 5.24 -0.02
N LYS A 151 1.86 5.33 -1.05
CA LYS A 151 0.42 5.47 -0.84
C LYS A 151 -0.19 4.21 -0.24
N VAL A 152 0.11 3.03 -0.79
CA VAL A 152 -0.45 1.78 -0.27
C VAL A 152 0.07 1.47 1.14
N GLN A 153 1.34 1.78 1.43
CA GLN A 153 1.89 1.64 2.78
C GLN A 153 1.14 2.53 3.78
N GLY A 154 0.89 3.79 3.44
CA GLY A 154 0.10 4.68 4.27
C GLY A 154 -1.29 4.10 4.57
N ILE A 155 -2.00 3.65 3.53
CA ILE A 155 -3.32 3.03 3.67
C ILE A 155 -3.24 1.79 4.57
N ALA A 156 -2.29 0.89 4.32
CA ALA A 156 -2.10 -0.33 5.09
C ALA A 156 -1.85 -0.04 6.59
N THR A 157 -1.01 0.93 6.92
CA THR A 157 -0.80 1.31 8.34
C THR A 157 -2.04 2.00 8.95
N ALA A 158 -2.80 2.77 8.18
CA ALA A 158 -3.98 3.44 8.69
C ALA A 158 -5.17 2.50 8.93
N THR A 159 -5.19 1.29 8.34
CA THR A 159 -6.27 0.34 8.59
C THR A 159 -6.30 -0.15 10.04
N ASP A 160 -5.17 -0.12 10.76
CA ASP A 160 -5.07 -0.56 12.17
C ASP A 160 -5.78 0.37 13.14
N GLN A 161 -6.05 1.58 12.68
CA GLN A 161 -6.62 2.64 13.50
C GLN A 161 -8.15 2.70 13.36
N PHE A 162 -8.74 1.77 12.62
CA PHE A 162 -10.18 1.65 12.45
C PHE A 162 -10.78 0.94 13.65
N THR A 163 -11.66 1.63 14.38
CA THR A 163 -12.54 1.03 15.38
C THR A 163 -13.93 0.91 14.79
N ALA A 164 -14.45 -0.32 14.69
CA ALA A 164 -15.83 -0.56 14.28
C ALA A 164 -16.75 0.06 15.34
N GLY A 165 -17.56 1.04 14.93
CA GLY A 165 -18.61 1.65 15.75
C GLY A 165 -19.91 0.87 15.68
#